data_AF-A0A969S4F9-F1
#
_entry.id   AF-A0A969S4F9-F1
#
_cell.length_a   1.000
_cell.length_b   1.000
_cell.length_c   1.000
_cell.angle_alpha   90.00
_cell.angle_beta   90.00
_cell.angle_gamma   90.00
#
_symmetry.space_group_name_H-M   'P 1'
#
loop_
_entity.id
_entity.type
_entity.pdbx_description
1 polymer ?
#
loop_
_entity_poly.entity_id
_entity_poly.type
_entity_poly.pdbx_seq_one_letter_code
_entity_poly.pdbx_strand_id
1 'polypeptide(L)'
;MSERTVLKRWHWFSYHFAQPFQHPLSDSVLRACLDCEQHIPGFTKKMIDALASISGKEKYEPHYEQLIQRLAELHVIRQVVNFDWSVKTSFRWEPTPASGSKKNPEIIVQSNDYQIGVEVKAPSILNHIRQRSSNSLQFPARVLPKHIIEIFPGADGGVTFPRDNPVKDFLISADKKFAPFKQENENFSSILVIVWDDYVYEPISSLTHPFCGLFTPNSFAQDAAGEPLQFPSVDGVIIIRHLHQLIRLFLATS
;
A
#
# COMPACT_ATOMS: atom_id res chain seq x y z
N MET A 1 11.12 18.27 -18.08
CA MET A 1 11.50 19.01 -16.85
C MET A 1 12.85 18.45 -16.44
N SER A 2 13.93 19.21 -16.62
CA SER A 2 15.31 18.70 -16.60
C SER A 2 15.74 18.22 -15.21
N GLU A 3 16.62 17.23 -15.16
CA GLU A 3 17.36 16.59 -14.04
C GLU A 3 17.77 17.47 -12.82
N ARG A 4 17.65 18.79 -12.90
CA ARG A 4 18.16 19.75 -11.91
C ARG A 4 17.24 20.05 -10.73
N THR A 5 15.97 19.67 -10.74
CA THR A 5 15.04 20.04 -9.64
C THR A 5 15.12 19.09 -8.43
N VAL A 6 15.37 17.80 -8.67
CA VAL A 6 15.53 16.77 -7.61
C VAL A 6 16.79 17.00 -6.77
N LEU A 7 17.77 17.74 -7.30
CA LEU A 7 19.07 17.98 -6.65
C LEU A 7 19.15 19.27 -5.81
N LYS A 8 18.14 20.17 -5.87
CA LYS A 8 18.17 21.43 -5.12
C LYS A 8 17.61 21.33 -3.69
N ARG A 9 16.89 20.25 -3.40
CA ARG A 9 16.24 20.02 -2.11
C ARG A 9 16.59 18.61 -1.65
N TRP A 10 16.68 18.43 -0.35
CA TRP A 10 16.95 17.11 0.21
C TRP A 10 15.83 16.12 -0.18
N HIS A 11 16.19 14.97 -0.74
CA HIS A 11 15.27 13.93 -1.17
C HIS A 11 15.87 12.55 -0.85
N TRP A 12 15.07 11.63 -0.31
CA TRP A 12 15.55 10.28 0.08
C TRP A 12 16.22 9.52 -1.07
N PHE A 13 15.71 9.68 -2.29
CA PHE A 13 16.27 9.02 -3.49
C PHE A 13 17.42 9.78 -4.17
N SER A 14 17.88 10.93 -3.65
CA SER A 14 18.94 11.72 -4.33
C SER A 14 20.17 10.89 -4.63
N TYR A 15 20.61 10.03 -3.70
CA TYR A 15 21.76 9.15 -3.91
C TYR A 15 21.59 8.25 -5.13
N HIS A 16 20.41 7.62 -5.29
CA HIS A 16 20.16 6.67 -6.37
C HIS A 16 20.05 7.35 -7.75
N PHE A 17 19.49 8.56 -7.81
CA PHE A 17 19.30 9.29 -9.07
C PHE A 17 20.48 10.19 -9.46
N ALA A 18 21.44 10.42 -8.55
CA ALA A 18 22.65 11.20 -8.81
C ALA A 18 23.84 10.36 -9.27
N GLN A 19 23.73 9.02 -9.29
CA GLN A 19 24.85 8.16 -9.67
C GLN A 19 25.19 8.31 -11.17
N PRO A 20 26.49 8.42 -11.51
CA PRO A 20 26.93 8.49 -12.91
C PRO A 20 26.66 7.20 -13.69
N PHE A 21 26.56 6.07 -12.99
CA PHE A 21 26.05 4.81 -13.52
C PHE A 21 24.63 4.61 -13.00
N GLN A 22 23.67 4.28 -13.87
CA GLN A 22 22.26 4.11 -13.49
C GLN A 22 22.15 3.14 -12.31
N HIS A 23 21.78 3.66 -11.13
CA HIS A 23 21.59 2.84 -9.95
C HIS A 23 20.43 1.88 -10.18
N PRO A 24 20.49 0.59 -9.75
CA PRO A 24 19.45 -0.40 -10.02
C PRO A 24 18.03 0.04 -9.65
N LEU A 25 17.88 0.73 -8.52
CA LEU A 25 16.58 1.32 -8.14
C LEU A 25 16.10 2.37 -9.15
N SER A 26 16.94 3.33 -9.54
CA SER A 26 16.55 4.39 -10.48
C SER A 26 16.16 3.81 -11.85
N ASP A 27 16.92 2.84 -12.33
CA ASP A 27 16.65 2.12 -13.58
C ASP A 27 15.35 1.31 -13.51
N SER A 28 15.12 0.59 -12.41
CA SER A 28 13.87 -0.16 -12.19
C SER A 28 12.65 0.76 -12.14
N VAL A 29 12.74 1.90 -11.44
CA VAL A 29 11.66 2.90 -11.38
C VAL A 29 11.39 3.50 -12.76
N LEU A 30 12.42 3.88 -13.51
CA LEU A 30 12.27 4.45 -14.85
C LEU A 30 11.68 3.44 -15.82
N ARG A 31 12.14 2.18 -15.82
CA ARG A 31 11.56 1.12 -16.65
C ARG A 31 10.09 0.88 -16.31
N ALA A 32 9.77 0.80 -15.02
CA ALA A 32 8.38 0.66 -14.59
C ALA A 32 7.49 1.81 -15.07
N CYS A 33 7.99 3.05 -15.01
CA CYS A 33 7.27 4.20 -15.53
C CYS A 33 7.06 4.11 -17.06
N LEU A 34 8.10 3.73 -17.81
CA LEU A 34 8.04 3.59 -19.26
C LEU A 34 7.09 2.47 -19.69
N ASP A 35 7.07 1.35 -18.97
CA ASP A 35 6.11 0.28 -19.22
C ASP A 35 4.68 0.79 -19.02
N CYS A 36 4.41 1.54 -17.95
CA CYS A 36 3.11 2.15 -17.71
C CYS A 36 2.74 3.22 -18.74
N GLU A 37 3.69 4.01 -19.25
CA GLU A 37 3.47 5.06 -20.26
C GLU A 37 2.87 4.51 -21.55
N GLN A 38 3.24 3.29 -21.95
CA GLN A 38 2.72 2.63 -23.15
C GLN A 38 1.20 2.40 -23.08
N HIS A 39 0.66 2.28 -21.86
CA HIS A 39 -0.75 2.02 -21.61
C HIS A 39 -1.52 3.24 -21.08
N ILE A 40 -0.81 4.17 -20.41
CA ILE A 40 -1.39 5.33 -19.74
C ILE A 40 -0.56 6.57 -20.13
N PRO A 41 -0.95 7.30 -21.19
CA PRO A 41 -0.21 8.46 -21.65
C PRO A 41 -0.04 9.54 -20.56
N GLY A 42 1.19 10.03 -20.39
CA GLY A 42 1.58 11.01 -19.39
C GLY A 42 1.83 10.45 -17.99
N PHE A 43 1.77 9.13 -17.80
CA PHE A 43 2.02 8.47 -16.51
C PHE A 43 3.42 8.75 -15.99
N THR A 44 4.47 8.58 -16.82
CA THR A 44 5.87 8.72 -16.42
C THR A 44 6.13 10.10 -15.83
N LYS A 45 5.75 11.16 -16.55
CA LYS A 45 5.99 12.53 -16.09
C LYS A 45 5.30 12.77 -14.75
N LYS A 46 4.02 12.41 -14.63
CA LYS A 46 3.24 12.63 -13.41
C LYS A 46 3.76 11.82 -12.22
N MET A 47 4.14 10.56 -12.43
CA MET A 47 4.72 9.71 -11.38
C MET A 47 6.07 10.26 -10.90
N ILE A 48 6.96 10.66 -11.82
CA ILE A 48 8.25 11.27 -11.46
C ILE A 48 8.05 12.61 -10.75
N ASP A 49 7.12 13.45 -11.21
CA ASP A 49 6.78 14.71 -10.54
C ASP A 49 6.22 14.45 -9.12
N ALA A 50 5.38 13.42 -8.95
CA ALA A 50 4.84 13.02 -7.65
C ALA A 50 5.94 12.54 -6.69
N LEU A 51 6.87 11.68 -7.14
CA LEU A 51 8.02 11.25 -6.35
C LEU A 51 8.89 12.45 -5.95
N ALA A 52 9.25 13.31 -6.92
CA ALA A 52 10.08 14.49 -6.67
C ALA A 52 9.44 15.48 -5.69
N SER A 53 8.10 15.54 -5.65
CA SER A 53 7.37 16.41 -4.72
C SER A 53 7.52 16.01 -3.25
N ILE A 54 7.86 14.75 -2.97
CA ILE A 54 8.07 14.21 -1.62
C ILE A 54 9.52 14.53 -1.17
N SER A 55 9.79 15.82 -0.93
CA SER A 55 11.14 16.33 -0.67
C SER A 55 11.16 17.57 0.23
N GLY A 56 12.37 18.05 0.55
CA GLY A 56 12.60 19.34 1.20
C GLY A 56 12.81 19.31 2.70
N LYS A 57 12.55 18.18 3.38
CA LYS A 57 12.86 17.99 4.80
C LYS A 57 13.89 16.89 4.97
N GLU A 58 15.07 17.26 5.45
CA GLU A 58 16.18 16.34 5.66
C GLU A 58 15.81 15.23 6.65
N LYS A 59 16.04 13.97 6.23
CA LYS A 59 15.80 12.73 7.01
C LYS A 59 14.41 12.63 7.63
N TYR A 60 13.42 13.29 7.02
CA TYR A 60 12.04 13.23 7.50
C TYR A 60 11.40 11.90 7.10
N GLU A 61 11.33 10.97 8.04
CA GLU A 61 10.83 9.60 7.85
C GLU A 61 9.44 9.50 7.20
N PRO A 62 8.46 10.38 7.48
CA PRO A 62 7.18 10.31 6.78
C PRO A 62 7.30 10.52 5.27
N HIS A 63 8.29 11.27 4.77
CA HIS A 63 8.56 11.34 3.33
C HIS A 63 9.07 9.99 2.79
N TYR A 64 9.87 9.27 3.58
CA TYR A 64 10.33 7.95 3.18
C TYR A 64 9.16 6.97 3.08
N GLU A 65 8.28 6.92 4.07
CA GLU A 65 7.12 6.03 4.04
C GLU A 65 6.16 6.38 2.90
N GLN A 66 5.98 7.68 2.59
CA GLN A 66 5.24 8.11 1.40
C GLN A 66 5.88 7.63 0.09
N LEU A 67 7.21 7.69 -0.03
CA LEU A 67 7.93 7.18 -1.19
C LEU A 67 7.77 5.67 -1.34
N ILE A 68 7.82 4.91 -0.22
CA ILE A 68 7.58 3.46 -0.23
C ILE A 68 6.15 3.14 -0.69
N GLN A 69 5.14 3.89 -0.22
CA GLN A 69 3.76 3.77 -0.70
C GLN A 69 3.67 4.02 -2.22
N ARG A 70 4.31 5.07 -2.75
CA ARG A 70 4.33 5.34 -4.20
C ARG A 70 5.04 4.26 -5.02
N LEU A 71 6.12 3.68 -4.49
CA LEU A 71 6.79 2.55 -5.13
C LEU A 71 5.93 1.28 -5.12
N ALA A 72 5.16 1.04 -4.05
CA ALA A 72 4.21 -0.06 -3.97
C ALA A 72 3.08 0.11 -5.01
N GLU A 73 2.53 1.32 -5.15
CA GLU A 73 1.57 1.67 -6.20
C GLU A 73 2.15 1.41 -7.60
N LEU A 74 3.34 1.94 -7.89
CA LEU A 74 4.00 1.74 -9.19
C LEU A 74 4.21 0.26 -9.49
N HIS A 75 4.64 -0.53 -8.49
CA HIS A 75 4.84 -1.96 -8.64
C HIS A 75 3.55 -2.69 -9.05
N VAL A 76 2.44 -2.41 -8.36
CA VAL A 76 1.15 -3.04 -8.65
C VAL A 76 0.57 -2.54 -9.97
N ILE A 77 0.62 -1.23 -10.24
CA ILE A 77 0.13 -0.65 -11.49
C ILE A 77 0.87 -1.25 -12.69
N ARG A 78 2.21 -1.34 -12.62
CA ARG A 78 3.01 -1.99 -13.66
C ARG A 78 2.55 -3.42 -13.91
N GLN A 79 2.28 -4.18 -12.86
CA GLN A 79 1.79 -5.56 -13.00
C GLN A 79 0.40 -5.60 -13.64
N VAL A 80 -0.50 -4.69 -13.28
CA VAL A 80 -1.86 -4.59 -13.82
C VAL A 80 -1.85 -4.27 -15.32
N VAL A 81 -1.03 -3.31 -15.76
CA VAL A 81 -1.00 -2.90 -17.18
C VAL A 81 -0.33 -3.94 -18.09
N ASN A 82 0.64 -4.69 -17.55
CA ASN A 82 1.35 -5.75 -18.28
C ASN A 82 0.71 -7.14 -18.12
N PHE A 83 -0.37 -7.25 -17.36
CA PHE A 83 -1.08 -8.51 -17.22
C PHE A 83 -1.70 -8.92 -18.56
N ASP A 84 -1.65 -10.21 -18.88
CA ASP A 84 -2.23 -10.76 -20.09
C ASP A 84 -3.75 -10.89 -19.94
N TRP A 85 -4.45 -9.77 -20.10
CA TRP A 85 -5.91 -9.71 -20.04
C TRP A 85 -6.49 -10.50 -21.22
N SER A 86 -7.39 -11.43 -20.92
CA SER A 86 -8.06 -12.27 -21.93
C SER A 86 -8.96 -11.49 -22.91
N VAL A 87 -9.22 -10.22 -22.61
CA VAL A 87 -10.01 -9.30 -23.41
C VAL A 87 -9.26 -7.98 -23.59
N LYS A 88 -9.63 -7.21 -24.62
CA LYS A 88 -9.07 -5.88 -24.81
C LYS A 88 -9.43 -4.97 -23.64
N THR A 89 -8.42 -4.48 -22.94
CA THR A 89 -8.57 -3.58 -21.79
C THR A 89 -7.97 -2.21 -22.04
N SER A 90 -8.45 -1.23 -21.29
CA SER A 90 -7.91 0.12 -21.19
C SER A 90 -7.76 0.50 -19.72
N PHE A 91 -6.91 1.48 -19.43
CA PHE A 91 -6.51 1.80 -18.07
C PHE A 91 -6.74 3.28 -17.76
N ARG A 92 -7.23 3.56 -16.55
CA ARG A 92 -7.36 4.92 -16.02
C ARG A 92 -6.66 5.01 -14.67
N TRP A 93 -5.66 5.86 -14.56
CA TRP A 93 -4.88 6.08 -13.34
C TRP A 93 -5.41 7.30 -12.55
N GLU A 94 -5.54 7.13 -11.23
CA GLU A 94 -6.22 8.07 -10.31
C GLU A 94 -7.59 8.58 -10.83
N PRO A 95 -8.50 7.69 -11.30
CA PRO A 95 -9.75 8.09 -11.91
C PRO A 95 -10.68 8.76 -10.90
N THR A 96 -11.39 9.79 -11.34
CA THR A 96 -12.43 10.46 -10.55
C THR A 96 -13.80 9.89 -10.96
N PRO A 97 -14.69 9.54 -10.01
CA PRO A 97 -16.06 9.12 -10.34
C PRO A 97 -16.86 10.30 -10.91
N ALA A 98 -17.94 10.00 -11.66
CA ALA A 98 -18.78 11.03 -12.28
C ALA A 98 -19.44 11.95 -11.22
N SER A 99 -19.70 11.42 -10.03
CA SER A 99 -20.15 12.17 -8.85
C SER A 99 -19.18 13.24 -8.33
N GLY A 100 -17.92 13.28 -8.79
CA GLY A 100 -16.94 14.31 -8.42
C GLY A 100 -16.24 14.10 -7.07
N SER A 101 -16.38 12.93 -6.44
CA SER A 101 -15.62 12.57 -5.24
C SER A 101 -14.12 12.59 -5.53
N LYS A 102 -13.29 13.12 -4.60
CA LYS A 102 -11.82 13.11 -4.72
C LYS A 102 -11.17 11.82 -4.22
N LYS A 103 -11.98 10.81 -3.88
CA LYS A 103 -11.51 9.51 -3.39
C LYS A 103 -11.42 8.54 -4.55
N ASN A 104 -10.21 8.41 -5.06
CA ASN A 104 -9.95 7.70 -6.30
C ASN A 104 -9.19 6.41 -5.98
N PRO A 105 -9.59 5.24 -6.51
CA PRO A 105 -8.70 4.09 -6.52
C PRO A 105 -7.43 4.43 -7.30
N GLU A 106 -6.37 3.65 -7.12
CA GLU A 106 -5.11 3.91 -7.81
C GLU A 106 -5.26 3.70 -9.32
N ILE A 107 -5.96 2.64 -9.74
CA ILE A 107 -6.19 2.35 -11.16
C ILE A 107 -7.54 1.68 -11.40
N ILE A 108 -8.17 1.98 -12.54
CA ILE A 108 -9.28 1.21 -13.09
C ILE A 108 -8.81 0.50 -14.35
N VAL A 109 -9.09 -0.80 -14.40
CA VAL A 109 -9.06 -1.63 -15.61
C VAL A 109 -10.46 -1.63 -16.20
N GLN A 110 -10.57 -1.36 -17.48
CA GLN A 110 -11.85 -1.27 -18.17
C GLN A 110 -11.85 -2.11 -19.43
N SER A 111 -12.83 -3.00 -19.53
CA SER A 111 -13.21 -3.72 -20.75
C SER A 111 -14.64 -3.33 -21.17
N ASN A 112 -15.18 -4.01 -22.18
CA ASN A 112 -16.60 -3.87 -22.54
C ASN A 112 -17.53 -4.58 -21.55
N ASP A 113 -17.02 -5.60 -20.84
CA ASP A 113 -17.83 -6.51 -20.03
C ASP A 113 -17.76 -6.20 -18.53
N TYR A 114 -16.64 -5.62 -18.09
CA TYR A 114 -16.39 -5.36 -16.67
C TYR A 114 -15.50 -4.14 -16.43
N GLN A 115 -15.56 -3.65 -15.19
CA GLN A 115 -14.60 -2.69 -14.66
C GLN A 115 -14.03 -3.21 -13.36
N ILE A 116 -12.71 -3.09 -13.19
CA ILE A 116 -12.02 -3.47 -11.96
C ILE A 116 -11.31 -2.25 -11.41
N GLY A 117 -11.69 -1.81 -10.21
CA GLY A 117 -10.95 -0.83 -9.43
C GLY A 117 -9.92 -1.49 -8.55
N VAL A 118 -8.70 -0.96 -8.55
CA VAL A 118 -7.60 -1.44 -7.71
C VAL A 118 -7.12 -0.31 -6.81
N GLU A 119 -7.15 -0.55 -5.50
CA GLU A 119 -6.56 0.31 -4.48
C GLU A 119 -5.29 -0.35 -3.96
N VAL A 120 -4.21 0.41 -3.79
CA VAL A 120 -2.92 -0.13 -3.32
C VAL A 120 -2.56 0.50 -1.98
N LYS A 121 -2.19 -0.33 -1.00
CA LYS A 121 -1.77 0.14 0.33
C LYS A 121 -0.50 -0.56 0.80
N ALA A 122 0.40 0.20 1.41
CA ALA A 122 1.56 -0.28 2.15
C ALA A 122 1.54 0.32 3.55
N PRO A 123 1.79 -0.47 4.62
CA PRO A 123 1.87 0.04 5.98
C PRO A 123 3.13 0.89 6.19
N SER A 124 3.02 1.88 7.06
CA SER A 124 4.18 2.44 7.76
C SER A 124 4.96 1.32 8.44
N ILE A 125 6.28 1.37 8.35
CA ILE A 125 7.13 0.22 8.65
C ILE A 125 8.35 0.56 9.49
N LEU A 126 8.81 1.82 9.47
CA LEU A 126 10.06 2.18 10.14
C LEU A 126 9.97 1.99 11.66
N ASN A 127 8.89 2.49 12.26
CA ASN A 127 8.66 2.30 13.69
C ASN A 127 8.51 0.83 14.06
N HIS A 128 7.84 0.03 13.22
CA HIS A 128 7.62 -1.39 13.47
C HIS A 128 8.90 -2.21 13.40
N ILE A 129 9.78 -1.92 12.42
CA ILE A 129 11.10 -2.54 12.34
C ILE A 129 11.92 -2.22 13.59
N ARG A 130 11.92 -0.96 14.05
CA ARG A 130 12.61 -0.56 15.28
C ARG A 130 12.07 -1.32 16.49
N GLN A 131 10.75 -1.38 16.67
CA GLN A 131 10.11 -2.11 17.77
C GLN A 131 10.45 -3.61 17.75
N ARG A 132 10.41 -4.25 16.58
CA ARG A 132 10.80 -5.67 16.45
C ARG A 132 12.26 -5.91 16.81
N SER A 133 13.15 -4.97 16.50
CA SER A 133 14.58 -5.11 16.82
C SER A 133 14.88 -4.88 18.30
N SER A 134 14.04 -4.12 19.01
CA SER A 134 14.26 -3.74 20.41
C SER A 134 13.52 -4.61 21.41
N ASN A 135 12.35 -5.13 21.04
CA ASN A 135 11.45 -5.81 21.96
C ASN A 135 11.71 -7.32 22.02
N SER A 136 11.66 -7.88 23.22
CA SER A 136 11.90 -9.31 23.46
C SER A 136 10.77 -10.23 23.00
N LEU A 137 9.54 -9.71 22.86
CA LEU A 137 8.36 -10.49 22.51
C LEU A 137 7.61 -9.90 21.31
N GLN A 138 7.14 -10.75 20.41
CA GLN A 138 6.31 -10.38 19.26
C GLN A 138 5.07 -11.26 19.18
N PHE A 139 3.89 -10.65 19.05
CA PHE A 139 2.65 -11.37 18.80
C PHE A 139 2.24 -11.27 17.33
N PRO A 140 1.85 -12.40 16.71
CA PRO A 140 1.53 -12.40 15.30
C PRO A 140 0.10 -11.96 14.98
N ALA A 141 -0.78 -11.96 15.98
CA ALA A 141 -2.21 -11.69 15.85
C ALA A 141 -2.80 -11.18 17.17
N ARG A 142 -3.98 -10.56 17.10
CA ARG A 142 -4.76 -10.11 18.26
C ARG A 142 -5.50 -11.29 18.90
N VAL A 143 -4.75 -12.21 19.50
CA VAL A 143 -5.31 -13.47 20.05
C VAL A 143 -5.48 -13.45 21.56
N LEU A 144 -4.77 -12.56 22.26
CA LEU A 144 -4.78 -12.50 23.71
C LEU A 144 -5.15 -11.10 24.21
N PRO A 145 -5.94 -10.99 25.29
CA PRO A 145 -6.15 -9.73 25.98
C PRO A 145 -4.83 -9.13 26.48
N LYS A 146 -4.75 -7.80 26.53
CA LYS A 146 -3.53 -7.08 26.92
C LYS A 146 -2.99 -7.49 28.30
N HIS A 147 -3.87 -7.68 29.29
CA HIS A 147 -3.48 -8.10 30.63
C HIS A 147 -2.85 -9.50 30.67
N ILE A 148 -3.22 -10.39 29.74
CA ILE A 148 -2.60 -11.71 29.61
C ILE A 148 -1.22 -11.57 28.95
N ILE A 149 -1.08 -10.67 27.98
CA ILE A 149 0.20 -10.41 27.32
C ILE A 149 1.25 -9.86 28.30
N GLU A 150 0.84 -9.01 29.23
CA GLU A 150 1.72 -8.38 30.22
C GLU A 150 2.37 -9.37 31.21
N ILE A 151 1.81 -10.58 31.36
CA ILE A 151 2.35 -11.63 32.25
C ILE A 151 3.19 -12.68 31.49
N PHE A 152 3.37 -12.55 30.18
CA PHE A 152 4.21 -13.48 29.42
C PHE A 152 5.70 -13.32 29.80
N PRO A 153 6.47 -14.42 29.86
CA PRO A 153 7.92 -14.34 29.97
C PRO A 153 8.51 -13.48 28.84
N GLY A 154 9.30 -12.47 29.21
CA GLY A 154 9.91 -11.53 28.25
C GLY A 154 9.07 -10.29 27.93
N ALA A 155 7.85 -10.14 28.48
CA ALA A 155 7.04 -8.94 28.30
C ALA A 155 7.67 -7.67 28.92
N ASP A 156 8.50 -7.86 29.95
CA ASP A 156 9.34 -6.83 30.59
C ASP A 156 10.37 -6.23 29.64
N GLY A 157 10.84 -7.01 28.66
CA GLY A 157 11.69 -6.57 27.55
C GLY A 157 10.92 -5.89 26.40
N GLY A 158 9.64 -5.59 26.58
CA GLY A 158 8.80 -4.94 25.57
C GLY A 158 8.07 -5.92 24.66
N VAL A 159 6.93 -5.48 24.13
CA VAL A 159 6.04 -6.28 23.28
C VAL A 159 5.77 -5.57 21.96
N THR A 160 5.99 -6.28 20.86
CA THR A 160 5.60 -5.86 19.52
C THR A 160 4.25 -6.49 19.15
N PHE A 161 3.24 -5.64 18.98
CA PHE A 161 1.89 -6.04 18.56
C PHE A 161 1.78 -6.15 17.05
N PRO A 162 0.84 -6.94 16.51
CA PRO A 162 0.61 -7.02 15.07
C PRO A 162 0.12 -5.66 14.53
N ARG A 163 0.41 -5.39 13.25
CA ARG A 163 -0.10 -4.21 12.52
C ARG A 163 -1.51 -4.45 11.97
N ASP A 164 -2.43 -4.84 12.83
CA ASP A 164 -3.82 -5.14 12.47
C ASP A 164 -4.65 -3.87 12.19
N ASN A 165 -4.44 -2.80 12.95
CA ASN A 165 -5.09 -1.51 12.75
C ASN A 165 -4.84 -0.92 11.35
N PRO A 166 -3.60 -0.90 10.82
CA PRO A 166 -3.37 -0.54 9.42
C PRO A 166 -4.25 -1.30 8.41
N VAL A 167 -4.44 -2.60 8.59
CA VAL A 167 -5.29 -3.42 7.70
C VAL A 167 -6.76 -2.98 7.76
N LYS A 168 -7.27 -2.73 8.98
CA LYS A 168 -8.60 -2.16 9.18
C LYS A 168 -8.73 -0.80 8.49
N ASP A 169 -7.77 0.10 8.67
CA ASP A 169 -7.81 1.44 8.11
C ASP A 169 -7.72 1.41 6.56
N PHE A 170 -7.00 0.43 6.00
CA PHE A 170 -6.95 0.18 4.56
C PHE A 170 -8.31 -0.26 4.01
N LEU A 171 -9.01 -1.18 4.68
CA LEU A 171 -10.35 -1.58 4.29
C LEU A 171 -11.33 -0.41 4.36
N ILE A 172 -11.32 0.38 5.44
CA ILE A 172 -12.16 1.58 5.57
C ILE A 172 -11.87 2.58 4.44
N SER A 173 -10.59 2.79 4.11
CA SER A 173 -10.18 3.68 3.02
C SER A 173 -10.64 3.16 1.66
N ALA A 174 -10.44 1.88 1.39
CA ALA A 174 -10.77 1.24 0.12
C ALA A 174 -12.28 1.23 -0.11
N ASP A 175 -13.05 0.83 0.90
CA ASP A 175 -14.52 0.82 0.86
C ASP A 175 -15.07 2.19 0.48
N LYS A 176 -14.58 3.26 1.13
CA LYS A 176 -14.96 4.64 0.82
C LYS A 176 -14.54 5.11 -0.57
N LYS A 177 -13.44 4.59 -1.13
CA LYS A 177 -12.96 4.93 -2.48
C LYS A 177 -13.78 4.20 -3.54
N PHE A 178 -14.18 2.95 -3.30
CA PHE A 178 -14.91 2.12 -4.25
C PHE A 178 -16.41 2.39 -4.28
N ALA A 179 -17.02 2.80 -3.16
CA ALA A 179 -18.47 2.97 -3.06
C ALA A 179 -19.09 3.82 -4.19
N PRO A 180 -18.55 4.99 -4.59
CA PRO A 180 -19.13 5.76 -5.70
C PRO A 180 -19.07 5.02 -7.04
N PHE A 181 -18.01 4.26 -7.31
CA PHE A 181 -17.86 3.53 -8.57
C PHE A 181 -18.83 2.35 -8.68
N LYS A 182 -19.10 1.65 -7.56
CA LYS A 182 -20.12 0.61 -7.50
C LYS A 182 -21.54 1.16 -7.65
N GLN A 183 -21.80 2.37 -7.17
CA GLN A 183 -23.09 3.06 -7.38
C GLN A 183 -23.29 3.47 -8.85
N GLU A 184 -22.21 3.83 -9.53
CA GLU A 184 -22.24 4.23 -10.95
C GLU A 184 -22.28 3.02 -11.91
N ASN A 185 -21.77 1.87 -11.49
CA ASN A 185 -21.70 0.65 -12.30
C ASN A 185 -21.82 -0.62 -11.44
N GLU A 186 -22.92 -1.35 -11.59
CA GLU A 186 -23.17 -2.61 -10.89
C GLU A 186 -22.16 -3.73 -11.26
N ASN A 187 -21.57 -3.67 -12.45
CA ASN A 187 -20.53 -4.59 -12.92
C ASN A 187 -19.11 -4.13 -12.52
N PHE A 188 -18.99 -3.27 -11.51
CA PHE A 188 -17.70 -2.83 -10.96
C PHE A 188 -17.22 -3.78 -9.86
N SER A 189 -16.12 -4.48 -10.15
CA SER A 189 -15.39 -5.24 -9.15
C SER A 189 -14.30 -4.39 -8.50
N SER A 190 -14.04 -4.58 -7.22
CA SER A 190 -13.08 -3.79 -6.45
C SER A 190 -12.11 -4.65 -5.66
N ILE A 191 -10.82 -4.38 -5.84
CA ILE A 191 -9.73 -5.15 -5.23
C ILE A 191 -8.84 -4.21 -4.43
N LEU A 192 -8.68 -4.50 -3.14
CA LEU A 192 -7.64 -3.89 -2.31
C LEU A 192 -6.37 -4.75 -2.38
N VAL A 193 -5.28 -4.18 -2.84
CA VAL A 193 -3.96 -4.80 -2.84
C VAL A 193 -3.14 -4.25 -1.67
N ILE A 194 -2.76 -5.13 -0.74
CA ILE A 194 -1.93 -4.79 0.42
C ILE A 194 -0.51 -5.29 0.16
N VAL A 195 0.42 -4.37 -0.07
CA VAL A 195 1.85 -4.68 -0.22
C VAL A 195 2.48 -4.71 1.17
N TRP A 196 2.94 -5.89 1.58
CA TRP A 196 3.37 -6.19 2.94
C TRP A 196 4.79 -6.76 2.99
N ASP A 197 5.38 -6.77 4.19
CA ASP A 197 6.72 -7.34 4.42
C ASP A 197 6.64 -8.87 4.64
N ASP A 198 7.76 -9.48 5.03
CA ASP A 198 7.86 -10.93 5.25
C ASP A 198 6.89 -11.47 6.32
N TYR A 199 6.30 -10.59 7.13
CA TYR A 199 5.36 -10.92 8.20
C TYR A 199 3.93 -10.90 7.67
N VAL A 200 3.72 -11.55 6.51
CA VAL A 200 2.43 -11.62 5.79
C VAL A 200 1.32 -12.31 6.59
N TYR A 201 1.70 -13.10 7.60
CA TYR A 201 0.73 -13.69 8.52
C TYR A 201 -0.03 -12.62 9.33
N GLU A 202 0.53 -11.42 9.54
CA GLU A 202 -0.13 -10.33 10.28
C GLU A 202 -1.41 -9.88 9.55
N PRO A 203 -1.39 -9.50 8.27
CA PRO A 203 -2.61 -9.12 7.56
C PRO A 203 -3.52 -10.32 7.31
N ILE A 204 -2.99 -11.51 7.06
CA ILE A 204 -3.83 -12.72 6.89
C ILE A 204 -4.64 -12.95 8.18
N SER A 205 -3.99 -13.01 9.34
CA SER A 205 -4.69 -13.22 10.61
C SER A 205 -5.62 -12.05 10.95
N SER A 206 -5.21 -10.81 10.67
CA SER A 206 -6.07 -9.63 10.87
C SER A 206 -7.36 -9.69 10.05
N LEU A 207 -7.34 -10.32 8.87
CA LEU A 207 -8.52 -10.48 8.02
C LEU A 207 -9.35 -11.70 8.41
N THR A 208 -8.72 -12.86 8.64
CA THR A 208 -9.42 -14.15 8.61
C THR A 208 -9.42 -14.92 9.93
N HIS A 209 -8.75 -14.44 10.98
CA HIS A 209 -8.67 -15.20 12.23
C HIS A 209 -10.07 -15.42 12.84
N PRO A 210 -10.49 -16.65 13.19
CA PRO A 210 -11.89 -16.94 13.58
C PRO A 210 -12.43 -16.14 14.77
N PHE A 211 -11.54 -15.71 15.68
CA PHE A 211 -11.91 -15.04 16.93
C PHE A 211 -11.79 -13.51 16.89
N CYS A 212 -11.19 -12.94 15.84
CA CYS A 212 -10.95 -11.50 15.79
C CYS A 212 -10.85 -10.90 14.38
N GLY A 213 -10.81 -11.72 13.33
CA GLY A 213 -10.55 -11.27 11.97
C GLY A 213 -11.65 -10.36 11.42
N LEU A 214 -11.24 -9.36 10.63
CA LEU A 214 -12.08 -8.30 10.06
C LEU A 214 -13.20 -8.81 9.16
N PHE A 215 -13.06 -10.02 8.58
CA PHE A 215 -14.09 -10.66 7.77
C PHE A 215 -14.90 -11.72 8.51
N THR A 216 -14.85 -11.71 9.84
CA THR A 216 -15.57 -12.67 10.68
C THR A 216 -16.60 -11.97 11.56
N PRO A 217 -17.64 -12.67 12.04
CA PRO A 217 -18.58 -12.13 13.01
C PRO A 217 -17.93 -11.66 14.33
N ASN A 218 -16.70 -12.11 14.62
CA ASN A 218 -15.96 -11.72 15.81
C ASN A 218 -14.96 -10.59 15.54
N SER A 219 -15.13 -9.81 14.48
CA SER A 219 -14.22 -8.72 14.09
C SER A 219 -13.85 -7.81 15.28
N PHE A 220 -12.56 -7.52 15.42
CA PHE A 220 -12.09 -6.52 16.39
C PHE A 220 -12.48 -5.09 16.02
N ALA A 221 -12.94 -4.86 14.78
CA ALA A 221 -13.41 -3.57 14.32
C ALA A 221 -14.94 -3.56 14.38
N GLN A 222 -15.47 -2.86 15.38
CA GLN A 222 -16.90 -2.76 15.64
C GLN A 222 -17.37 -1.31 15.50
N ASP A 223 -18.65 -1.13 15.18
CA ASP A 223 -19.31 0.17 15.20
C ASP A 223 -19.72 0.59 16.64
N ALA A 224 -20.45 1.69 16.75
CA ALA A 224 -20.93 2.20 18.04
C ALA A 224 -21.97 1.29 18.73
N ALA A 225 -22.63 0.41 17.97
CA ALA A 225 -23.57 -0.57 18.49
C ALA A 225 -22.89 -1.89 18.91
N GLY A 226 -21.59 -2.03 18.65
CA GLY A 226 -20.83 -3.25 18.92
C GLY A 226 -20.88 -4.27 17.78
N GLU A 227 -21.45 -3.91 16.64
CA GLU A 227 -21.57 -4.81 15.48
C GLU A 227 -20.29 -4.77 14.63
N PRO A 228 -19.85 -5.91 14.05
CA PRO A 228 -18.71 -5.95 13.15
C PRO A 228 -18.85 -4.98 11.97
N LEU A 229 -17.84 -4.12 11.78
CA LEU A 229 -17.75 -3.27 10.60
C LEU A 229 -17.70 -4.13 9.33
N GLN A 230 -18.53 -3.76 8.36
CA GLN A 230 -18.59 -4.38 7.04
C GLN A 230 -17.90 -3.50 6.01
N PHE A 231 -17.42 -4.12 4.93
CA PHE A 231 -16.73 -3.44 3.82
C PHE A 231 -17.39 -3.82 2.49
N PRO A 232 -18.68 -3.49 2.28
CA PRO A 232 -19.48 -3.99 1.16
C PRO A 232 -18.96 -3.54 -0.21
N SER A 233 -18.12 -2.50 -0.25
CA SER A 233 -17.53 -1.99 -1.48
C SER A 233 -16.16 -2.60 -1.79
N VAL A 234 -15.69 -3.60 -1.05
CA VAL A 234 -14.43 -4.33 -1.30
C VAL A 234 -14.76 -5.79 -1.64
N ASP A 235 -14.62 -6.18 -2.91
CA ASP A 235 -14.93 -7.56 -3.34
C ASP A 235 -13.79 -8.55 -3.08
N GLY A 236 -12.55 -8.05 -3.05
CA GLY A 236 -11.37 -8.88 -2.86
C GLY A 236 -10.22 -8.15 -2.20
N VAL A 237 -9.40 -8.93 -1.49
CA VAL A 237 -8.12 -8.46 -0.94
C VAL A 237 -7.01 -9.36 -1.47
N ILE A 238 -5.98 -8.76 -2.06
CA ILE A 238 -4.75 -9.44 -2.46
C ILE A 238 -3.63 -8.96 -1.55
N ILE A 239 -2.89 -9.88 -0.94
CA ILE A 239 -1.72 -9.55 -0.12
C ILE A 239 -0.46 -9.96 -0.88
N ILE A 240 0.48 -9.02 -1.06
CA ILE A 240 1.73 -9.25 -1.77
C ILE A 240 2.90 -9.05 -0.81
N ARG A 241 3.77 -10.06 -0.68
CA ARG A 241 4.94 -10.06 0.21
C ARG A 241 6.17 -9.37 -0.42
N HIS A 242 6.02 -8.13 -0.88
CA HIS A 242 7.07 -7.41 -1.63
C HIS A 242 7.61 -6.13 -0.97
N LEU A 243 7.10 -5.75 0.20
CA LEU A 243 7.51 -4.49 0.86
C LEU A 243 8.96 -4.53 1.37
N HIS A 244 9.45 -5.71 1.77
CA HIS A 244 10.81 -5.85 2.29
C HIS A 244 11.88 -5.60 1.22
N GLN A 245 11.61 -5.96 -0.04
CA GLN A 245 12.49 -5.65 -1.17
C GLN A 245 12.54 -4.14 -1.39
N LEU A 246 11.39 -3.45 -1.31
CA LEU A 246 11.34 -1.99 -1.43
C LEU A 246 12.17 -1.31 -0.33
N ILE A 247 12.11 -1.80 0.91
CA ILE A 247 12.83 -1.21 2.05
C ILE A 247 14.34 -1.48 1.99
N ARG A 248 14.75 -2.71 1.64
CA ARG A 248 16.17 -3.11 1.60
C ARG A 248 16.98 -2.31 0.58
N LEU A 249 16.33 -1.84 -0.49
CA LEU A 249 16.96 -0.97 -1.49
C LEU A 249 17.45 0.37 -0.90
N PHE A 250 16.97 0.76 0.29
CA PHE A 250 17.34 2.01 0.96
C PHE A 250 18.33 1.84 2.10
N LEU A 251 18.17 0.79 2.92
CA LEU A 251 19.06 0.55 4.07
C LEU A 251 20.51 0.25 3.68
N ALA A 252 20.76 -0.13 2.42
CA ALA A 252 22.11 -0.31 1.89
C ALA A 252 22.86 1.02 1.61
N THR A 253 22.22 2.17 1.82
CA THR A 253 22.75 3.50 1.48
C THR A 253 22.75 4.51 2.63
N SER A 254 22.29 4.08 3.81
CA SER A 254 22.31 4.84 5.08
C SER A 254 23.41 4.32 6.00
#